data_AF-A0A2M9JHT4-F1
#
_entry.id   AF-A0A2M9JHT4-F1
#
_cell.length_a   1.000
_cell.length_b   1.000
_cell.length_c   1.000
_cell.angle_alpha   90.00
_cell.angle_beta   90.00
_cell.angle_gamma   90.00
#
_symmetry.space_group_name_H-M   'P 1'
#
loop_
_entity.id
_entity.type
_entity.pdbx_description
1 polymer ?
#
loop_
_entity_poly.entity_id
_entity_poly.type
_entity_poly.pdbx_seq_one_letter_code
_entity_poly.pdbx_strand_id
1 'polypeptide(L)'
;MNTREKRDVPAEADPLTRQLLRQMVAGAMQLELSELPDEEGDLVNHGLDSISTMQLIAAWHRRGVEVGFPELMARPTLGHWWELISRPADGTRAA
;
A
#
# COMPACT_ATOMS: atom_id res chain seq x y z
N MET A 1 14.73 -10.29 25.17
CA MET A 1 13.84 -10.71 24.07
C MET A 1 13.16 -9.45 23.57
N ASN A 2 13.60 -8.96 22.42
CA ASN A 2 13.60 -7.55 22.06
C ASN A 2 12.21 -6.95 21.90
N THR A 3 12.00 -5.86 22.65
CA THR A 3 11.32 -4.61 22.32
C THR A 3 10.57 -4.61 20.99
N ARG A 4 9.24 -4.51 21.07
CA ARG A 4 8.37 -4.09 19.95
C ARG A 4 8.85 -2.73 19.47
N GLU A 5 9.65 -2.72 18.42
CA GLU A 5 10.05 -1.52 17.71
C GLU A 5 8.77 -0.85 17.22
N LYS A 6 8.55 0.37 17.68
CA LYS A 6 7.43 1.20 17.27
C LYS A 6 7.50 1.26 15.75
N ARG A 7 6.47 0.74 15.05
CA ARG A 7 6.25 0.98 13.63
C ARG A 7 6.06 2.49 13.44
N ASP A 8 7.17 3.20 13.35
CA ASP A 8 7.20 4.56 12.85
C ASP A 8 6.81 4.44 11.38
N VAL A 9 5.58 4.85 11.07
CA VAL A 9 5.17 5.04 9.68
C VAL A 9 6.15 6.08 9.12
N PRO A 10 7.00 5.73 8.14
CA PRO A 10 8.04 6.64 7.70
C PRO A 10 7.41 7.96 7.27
N ALA A 11 8.04 9.03 7.77
CA ALA A 11 7.59 10.40 7.63
C ALA A 11 7.11 10.69 6.20
N GLU A 12 6.07 11.53 6.09
CA GLU A 12 5.32 11.85 4.86
C GLU A 12 6.19 12.32 3.66
N ALA A 13 7.49 12.54 3.86
CA ALA A 13 8.48 12.97 2.88
C ALA A 13 9.36 11.86 2.26
N ASP A 14 9.28 10.60 2.72
CA ASP A 14 10.10 9.52 2.13
C ASP A 14 9.54 9.10 0.74
N PRO A 15 10.41 8.96 -0.29
CA PRO A 15 9.96 8.58 -1.62
C PRO A 15 9.23 7.23 -1.58
N LEU A 16 8.13 7.11 -2.33
CA LEU A 16 7.44 5.83 -2.47
C LEU A 16 8.37 4.81 -3.12
N THR A 17 8.69 3.74 -2.38
CA THR A 17 9.50 2.60 -2.82
C THR A 17 8.71 1.29 -2.69
N ARG A 18 9.13 0.23 -3.39
CA ARG A 18 8.50 -1.10 -3.25
C ARG A 18 8.54 -1.61 -1.81
N GLN A 19 9.65 -1.33 -1.10
CA GLN A 19 9.78 -1.68 0.31
C GLN A 19 8.76 -0.92 1.16
N LEU A 20 8.59 0.38 0.92
CA LEU A 20 7.62 1.20 1.62
C LEU A 20 6.18 0.73 1.36
N LEU A 21 5.85 0.36 0.11
CA LEU A 21 4.55 -0.25 -0.21
C LEU A 21 4.30 -1.48 0.67
N ARG A 22 5.26 -2.42 0.71
CA ARG A 22 5.13 -3.63 1.54
C ARG A 22 4.97 -3.30 3.02
N GLN A 23 5.72 -2.33 3.54
CA GLN A 23 5.60 -1.90 4.94
C GLN A 23 4.22 -1.29 5.25
N MET A 24 3.69 -0.47 4.35
CA MET A 24 2.36 0.12 4.53
C MET A 24 1.27 -0.95 4.48
N VAL A 25 1.34 -1.90 3.55
CA VAL A 25 0.35 -2.98 3.42
C VAL A 25 0.40 -3.92 4.63
N ALA A 26 1.60 -4.38 5.03
CA ALA A 26 1.77 -5.17 6.25
C ALA A 26 1.27 -4.41 7.49
N GLY A 27 1.59 -3.12 7.58
CA GLY A 27 1.12 -2.23 8.63
C GLY A 27 -0.40 -2.18 8.73
N ALA A 28 -1.06 -1.96 7.60
CA ALA A 28 -2.53 -1.88 7.50
C ALA A 28 -3.20 -3.21 7.84
N MET A 29 -2.67 -4.32 7.34
CA MET A 29 -3.19 -5.68 7.60
C MET A 29 -2.78 -6.23 8.97
N GLN A 30 -2.00 -5.47 9.75
CA GLN A 30 -1.41 -5.88 11.02
C GLN A 30 -0.56 -7.17 10.94
N LEU A 31 0.02 -7.43 9.77
CA LEU A 31 0.89 -8.58 9.49
C LEU A 31 2.37 -8.18 9.60
N GLU A 32 3.23 -9.18 9.74
CA GLU A 32 4.67 -9.00 9.53
C GLU A 32 5.02 -9.02 8.03
N LEU A 33 6.13 -8.39 7.64
CA LEU A 33 6.57 -8.35 6.23
C LEU A 33 6.81 -9.76 5.65
N SER A 34 7.22 -10.71 6.49
CA SER A 34 7.43 -12.11 6.10
C SER A 34 6.13 -12.90 5.88
N GLU A 35 4.99 -12.38 6.34
CA GLU A 35 3.68 -13.01 6.20
C GLU A 35 2.90 -12.47 4.98
N LEU A 36 3.39 -11.39 4.37
CA LEU A 36 2.82 -10.89 3.13
C LEU A 36 3.03 -11.90 2.00
N PRO A 37 2.05 -12.02 1.09
CA PRO A 37 2.23 -12.79 -0.13
C PRO A 37 3.34 -12.20 -1.03
N ASP A 38 3.78 -13.02 -1.98
CA ASP A 38 4.61 -12.58 -3.11
C ASP A 38 3.90 -11.50 -3.96
N GLU A 39 4.62 -10.93 -4.92
CA GLU A 39 4.11 -9.79 -5.72
C GLU A 39 2.81 -10.08 -6.48
N GLU A 40 2.56 -11.35 -6.81
CA GLU A 40 1.36 -11.80 -7.53
C GLU A 40 0.28 -12.40 -6.63
N GLY A 41 0.54 -12.54 -5.33
CA GLY A 41 -0.42 -13.14 -4.41
C GLY A 41 -1.57 -12.19 -4.10
N ASP A 42 -2.76 -12.78 -3.94
CA ASP A 42 -4.01 -12.07 -3.72
C ASP A 42 -4.13 -11.61 -2.26
N LEU A 43 -4.02 -10.31 -2.02
CA LEU A 43 -4.08 -9.71 -0.70
C LEU A 43 -5.43 -9.93 -0.01
N VAL A 44 -6.54 -10.01 -0.76
CA VAL A 44 -7.88 -10.25 -0.20
C VAL A 44 -7.96 -11.67 0.36
N ASN A 45 -7.42 -12.65 -0.35
CA ASN A 45 -7.31 -14.02 0.18
C ASN A 45 -6.39 -14.12 1.41
N HIS A 46 -5.44 -13.19 1.54
CA HIS A 46 -4.56 -13.06 2.71
C HIS A 46 -5.15 -12.21 3.84
N GLY A 47 -6.39 -11.72 3.71
CA GLY A 47 -7.11 -11.02 4.77
C GLY A 47 -7.18 -9.50 4.62
N LEU A 48 -6.85 -8.94 3.45
CA LEU A 48 -7.03 -7.52 3.18
C LEU A 48 -8.51 -7.15 3.19
N ASP A 49 -8.86 -6.14 3.98
CA ASP A 49 -10.22 -5.63 4.10
C ASP A 49 -10.38 -4.21 3.50
N SER A 50 -11.63 -3.78 3.36
CA SER A 50 -11.98 -2.49 2.78
C SER A 50 -11.46 -1.30 3.60
N ILE A 51 -11.41 -1.41 4.94
CA ILE A 51 -10.96 -0.33 5.81
C ILE A 51 -9.45 -0.16 5.65
N SER A 52 -8.68 -1.25 5.69
CA SER A 52 -7.25 -1.24 5.42
C SER A 52 -6.93 -0.65 4.05
N THR A 53 -7.71 -1.01 3.03
CA THR A 53 -7.56 -0.45 1.68
C THR A 53 -7.84 1.06 1.64
N MET A 54 -8.90 1.54 2.30
CA MET A 54 -9.21 2.97 2.41
C MET A 54 -8.11 3.76 3.12
N GLN A 55 -7.51 3.20 4.17
CA GLN A 55 -6.41 3.84 4.89
C GLN A 55 -5.16 4.00 4.01
N LEU A 56 -4.83 2.96 3.23
CA LEU A 56 -3.73 3.00 2.27
C LEU A 56 -3.95 4.05 1.18
N ILE A 57 -5.14 4.11 0.60
CA ILE A 57 -5.52 5.14 -0.39
C ILE A 57 -5.32 6.53 0.19
N ALA A 58 -5.85 6.79 1.40
CA ALA A 58 -5.69 8.08 2.05
C ALA A 58 -4.22 8.45 2.31
N ALA A 59 -3.38 7.47 2.67
CA ALA A 59 -1.94 7.68 2.87
C ALA A 59 -1.21 8.00 1.55
N TRP A 60 -1.57 7.35 0.45
CA TRP A 60 -1.01 7.63 -0.88
C TRP A 60 -1.45 9.00 -1.41
N HIS A 61 -2.72 9.37 -1.23
CA HIS A 61 -3.24 10.69 -1.62
C HIS A 61 -2.50 11.83 -0.91
N ARG A 62 -2.17 11.69 0.38
CA ARG A 62 -1.36 12.67 1.12
C ARG A 62 0.05 12.83 0.56
N ARG A 63 0.57 11.82 -0.14
CA ARG A 63 1.87 11.84 -0.82
C ARG A 63 1.78 12.28 -2.29
N GLY A 64 0.60 12.74 -2.72
CA GLY A 64 0.37 13.19 -4.10
C GLY A 64 0.15 12.06 -5.11
N VAL A 65 -0.13 10.83 -4.64
CA VAL A 65 -0.47 9.71 -5.52
C VAL A 65 -1.98 9.53 -5.55
N GLU A 66 -2.58 9.70 -6.72
CA GLU A 66 -4.00 9.49 -6.95
C GLU A 66 -4.26 8.05 -7.39
N VAL A 67 -4.84 7.25 -6.49
CA VAL A 67 -5.28 5.88 -6.78
C VAL A 67 -6.65 5.62 -6.15
N GLY A 68 -7.52 4.92 -6.86
CA GLY A 68 -8.86 4.58 -6.40
C GLY A 68 -9.00 3.14 -5.88
N PHE A 69 -9.99 2.93 -5.01
CA PHE A 69 -10.42 1.59 -4.58
C PHE A 69 -10.70 0.62 -5.74
N PRO A 70 -11.49 0.98 -6.77
CA PRO A 70 -11.78 0.03 -7.85
C PRO A 70 -10.52 -0.38 -8.63
N GLU A 71 -9.53 0.51 -8.75
CA GLU A 71 -8.26 0.20 -9.41
C GLU A 71 -7.43 -0.80 -8.59
N LEU A 72 -7.40 -0.62 -7.27
CA LEU A 72 -6.69 -1.52 -6.36
C LEU A 72 -7.38 -2.89 -6.26
N MET A 73 -8.71 -2.91 -6.20
CA MET A 73 -9.50 -4.13 -6.06
C MET A 73 -9.65 -4.91 -7.36
N ALA A 74 -9.41 -4.29 -8.52
CA ALA A 74 -9.39 -4.99 -9.80
C ALA A 74 -8.31 -6.08 -9.82
N ARG A 75 -7.17 -5.83 -9.16
CA ARG A 75 -6.10 -6.81 -8.96
C ARG A 75 -5.38 -6.51 -7.64
N PRO A 76 -5.83 -7.13 -6.52
CA PRO A 76 -5.35 -6.84 -5.17
C PRO A 76 -4.01 -7.53 -4.92
N THR A 77 -2.98 -7.18 -5.68
CA THR A 77 -1.65 -7.78 -5.60
C THR A 77 -0.61 -6.69 -5.39
N LEU A 78 0.45 -6.97 -4.63
CA LEU A 78 1.51 -5.98 -4.36
C LEU A 78 2.17 -5.48 -5.66
N GLY A 79 2.35 -6.37 -6.64
CA GLY A 79 2.92 -6.03 -7.94
C GLY A 79 2.06 -5.02 -8.69
N HIS A 80 0.77 -5.27 -8.82
CA HIS A 80 -0.16 -4.36 -9.49
C HIS A 80 -0.31 -3.03 -8.75
N TRP A 81 -0.39 -3.07 -7.42
CA TRP A 81 -0.49 -1.86 -6.61
C TRP A 81 0.75 -0.98 -6.77
N TRP A 82 1.94 -1.58 -6.84
CA TRP A 82 3.16 -0.84 -7.16
C TRP A 82 3.08 -0.19 -8.53
N GLU A 83 2.61 -0.88 -9.56
CA GLU A 83 2.46 -0.30 -10.90
C GLU A 83 1.51 0.91 -10.92
N LEU A 84 0.46 0.90 -10.09
CA LEU A 84 -0.46 2.04 -9.95
C LEU A 84 0.22 3.24 -9.26
N ILE A 85 0.88 3.02 -8.13
CA ILE A 85 1.42 4.12 -7.30
C ILE A 85 2.81 4.62 -7.74
N SER A 86 3.55 3.81 -8.51
CA SER A 86 4.87 4.17 -9.04
C SER A 86 4.80 4.94 -10.35
N ARG A 87 3.62 5.00 -10.97
CA ARG A 87 3.39 5.90 -12.08
C ARG A 87 3.59 7.32 -11.57
N PRO A 88 4.36 8.16 -12.28
CA PRO A 88 4.33 9.59 -11.99
C PRO A 88 2.87 10.02 -12.03
N ALA A 89 2.46 10.86 -11.08
CA ALA A 89 1.17 11.51 -11.09
C ALA A 89 1.10 12.36 -12.37
N ASP A 90 0.76 11.72 -13.48
CA ASP A 90 0.27 12.39 -14.65
C ASP A 90 -1.06 12.96 -14.17
N GLY A 91 -1.05 14.25 -13.86
CA GLY A 91 -2.17 15.01 -13.30
C GLY A 91 -3.33 15.13 -14.30
N THR A 92 -3.79 13.99 -14.81
CA THR A 92 -4.78 13.86 -15.86
C THR A 92 -5.67 12.65 -15.58
N ARG A 93 -6.42 12.70 -14.49
CA ARG A 93 -7.83 12.29 -14.53
C ARG A 93 -8.69 13.48 -14.13
N ALA A 94 -8.87 14.35 -15.12
CA ALA A 94 -9.79 15.46 -15.10
C ALA A 94 -11.26 15.01 -15.07
N ALA A 95 -12.07 15.88 -14.44
CA ALA A 95 -13.52 16.09 -14.53
C ALA A 95 -14.44 15.19 -13.68
#